data_AF-A0A833TXT0-F1
#
_entry.id   AF-A0A833TXT0-F1
#
_cell.length_a   1.000
_cell.length_b   1.000
_cell.length_c   1.000
_cell.angle_alpha   90.00
_cell.angle_beta   90.00
_cell.angle_gamma   90.00
#
_symmetry.space_group_name_H-M   'P 1'
#
loop_
_entity.id
_entity.type
_entity.pdbx_description
1 polymer ?
#
loop_
_entity_poly.entity_id
_entity_poly.type
_entity_poly.pdbx_seq_one_letter_code
_entity_poly.pdbx_strand_id
1 'polypeptide(L)'
;MYCSFYDMRNFQVDIFRDVAVLMVNYIDQIRAQGFKVDYLNIGGGLGIDYYHSGAVLPTPRDLIDTVRDLVLSRNLTLIIEPGRSVIANTCCLVNRVSGVKTNGTKNFVVIDGSMAELIRPSLYG
;
A
#
# COMPACT_ATOMS: atom_id res chain seq x y z
N MET A 1 8.32 10.68 -6.97
CA MET A 1 7.43 9.50 -6.98
C MET A 1 8.15 8.33 -6.29
N TYR A 2 8.49 8.49 -5.01
CA TYR A 2 9.27 7.54 -4.23
C TYR A 2 8.31 6.73 -3.35
N CYS A 3 7.71 5.67 -3.90
CA CYS A 3 6.97 4.69 -3.11
C CYS A 3 7.11 3.32 -3.78
N SER A 4 8.34 2.80 -3.83
CA SER A 4 8.65 1.53 -4.50
C SER A 4 9.65 0.64 -3.75
N PHE A 5 9.84 0.83 -2.44
CA PHE A 5 10.89 0.09 -1.71
C PHE A 5 10.44 -0.76 -0.51
N TYR A 6 9.20 -0.67 -0.05
CA TYR A 6 8.67 -1.67 0.88
C TYR A 6 7.94 -2.74 0.07
N ASP A 7 8.44 -3.96 0.16
CA ASP A 7 7.89 -5.18 -0.41
C ASP A 7 6.39 -5.30 -0.04
N MET A 8 5.51 -4.80 -0.92
CA MET A 8 4.05 -4.81 -0.78
C MET A 8 3.45 -6.23 -0.76
N ARG A 9 4.30 -7.27 -0.67
CA ARG A 9 3.94 -8.68 -0.55
C ARG A 9 4.06 -9.21 0.89
N ASN A 10 4.74 -8.49 1.77
CA ASN A 10 4.85 -8.85 3.19
C ASN A 10 3.85 -8.04 4.01
N PHE A 11 2.73 -8.68 4.34
CA PHE A 11 1.57 -8.09 5.01
C PHE A 11 1.76 -7.88 6.52
N GLN A 12 2.92 -7.41 6.95
CA GLN A 12 3.22 -7.25 8.38
C GLN A 12 3.11 -5.78 8.80
N VAL A 13 2.22 -5.50 9.76
CA VAL A 13 2.07 -4.16 10.35
C VAL A 13 3.26 -3.75 11.23
N ASP A 14 4.09 -4.72 11.63
CA ASP A 14 5.24 -4.50 12.50
C ASP A 14 6.22 -3.47 11.93
N ILE A 15 6.37 -3.43 10.60
CA ILE A 15 7.25 -2.45 9.96
C ILE A 15 6.79 -0.99 10.19
N PHE A 16 5.47 -0.75 10.24
CA PHE A 16 4.94 0.58 10.50
C PHE A 16 5.22 1.02 11.92
N ARG A 17 5.19 0.07 12.88
CA ARG A 17 5.58 0.33 14.26
C ARG A 17 7.05 0.70 14.37
N ASP A 18 7.92 -0.09 13.76
CA ASP A 18 9.38 0.12 13.85
C ASP A 18 9.79 1.47 13.25
N VAL A 19 9.23 1.80 12.08
CA VAL A 19 9.45 3.10 11.44
C VAL A 19 8.86 4.23 12.28
N ALA A 20 7.66 4.07 12.86
CA ALA A 20 7.05 5.09 13.70
C ALA A 20 7.88 5.38 14.95
N VAL A 21 8.45 4.36 15.61
CA VAL A 21 9.36 4.54 16.75
C VAL A 21 10.59 5.36 16.35
N LEU A 22 11.21 5.02 15.23
CA LEU A 22 12.37 5.76 14.70
C LEU A 22 12.01 7.23 14.41
N MET A 23 10.89 7.47 13.74
CA MET A 23 10.45 8.81 13.38
C MET A 23 10.10 9.66 14.60
N VAL A 24 9.46 9.09 15.62
CA VAL A 24 9.17 9.80 16.88
C VAL A 24 10.45 10.20 17.60
N ASN A 25 11.47 9.33 17.62
CA ASN A 25 12.77 9.68 18.21
C ASN A 25 13.43 10.87 17.50
N TYR A 26 13.30 10.97 16.18
CA TYR A 26 13.79 12.14 15.44
C TYR A 26 12.97 13.39 15.73
N ILE A 27 11.64 13.27 15.86
CA ILE A 27 10.78 14.38 16.25
C ILE A 27 11.19 14.93 17.62
N ASP A 28 11.51 14.07 18.58
CA ASP A 28 11.97 14.49 19.91
C ASP A 28 13.30 15.26 19.83
N GLN A 29 14.24 14.81 18.99
CA GLN A 29 15.50 15.53 18.75
C GLN A 29 15.29 16.90 18.08
N ILE A 30 14.38 16.98 17.12
CA ILE A 30 14.03 18.23 16.42
C ILE A 30 13.34 19.21 17.38
N ARG A 31 12.44 18.72 18.22
CA ARG A 31 11.79 19.53 19.27
C ARG A 31 12.79 20.04 20.29
N ALA A 32 13.79 19.23 20.67
CA ALA A 32 14.87 19.66 21.56
C ALA A 32 15.72 20.81 21.00
N GLN A 33 15.75 20.98 19.67
CA GLN A 33 16.40 22.11 19.00
C GLN A 33 15.51 23.37 18.91
N GLY A 34 14.30 23.34 19.46
CA GLY A 34 13.38 24.47 19.51
C GLY A 34 12.36 24.53 18.36
N PHE A 35 12.34 23.54 17.48
CA PHE A 35 11.36 23.48 16.39
C PHE A 35 10.03 22.89 16.86
N LYS A 36 8.92 23.53 16.50
CA LYS A 36 7.58 22.99 16.76
C LYS A 36 7.19 22.00 15.67
N VAL A 37 7.07 20.73 16.03
CA VAL A 37 6.59 19.66 15.16
C VAL A 37 5.30 19.09 15.74
N ASP A 38 4.20 19.22 15.02
CA ASP A 38 2.86 18.81 15.47
C ASP A 38 2.31 17.60 14.70
N TYR A 39 2.99 17.15 13.63
CA TYR A 39 2.50 16.14 12.71
C TYR A 39 3.49 14.99 12.56
N LEU A 40 2.97 13.77 12.50
CA LEU A 40 3.68 12.58 12.06
C LEU A 40 2.97 12.01 10.84
N ASN A 41 3.65 11.97 9.70
CA ASN A 41 3.15 11.31 8.50
C ASN A 41 3.85 9.95 8.36
N ILE A 42 3.07 8.87 8.42
CA ILE A 42 3.59 7.49 8.25
C ILE A 42 3.43 6.98 6.81
N GLY A 43 2.91 7.82 5.90
CA GLY A 43 2.67 7.47 4.52
C GLY A 43 1.52 6.46 4.36
N GLY A 44 1.60 5.67 3.29
CA GLY A 44 0.66 4.60 2.97
C GLY A 44 1.32 3.23 2.91
N GLY A 45 0.79 2.34 2.07
CA GLY A 45 1.39 1.03 1.81
C GLY A 45 0.64 -0.16 2.41
N LEU A 46 -0.54 0.07 3.00
CA LEU A 46 -1.42 -1.04 3.39
C LEU A 46 -1.80 -1.88 2.15
N GLY A 47 -1.54 -3.19 2.23
CA GLY A 47 -1.75 -4.13 1.13
C GLY A 47 -3.21 -4.50 0.88
N ILE A 48 -3.46 -5.19 -0.24
CA ILE A 48 -4.76 -5.76 -0.60
C ILE A 48 -4.58 -7.17 -1.17
N ASP A 49 -5.64 -7.98 -1.14
CA ASP A 49 -5.61 -9.35 -1.67
C ASP A 49 -5.84 -9.32 -3.18
N TYR A 50 -4.74 -9.37 -3.94
CA TYR A 50 -4.80 -9.47 -5.41
C TYR A 50 -5.11 -10.88 -5.90
N TYR A 51 -4.81 -11.91 -5.11
CA TYR A 51 -4.93 -13.30 -5.53
C TYR A 51 -6.31 -13.88 -5.25
N HIS A 52 -7.17 -13.12 -4.55
CA HIS A 52 -8.49 -13.57 -4.12
C HIS A 52 -8.39 -14.92 -3.39
N SER A 53 -7.31 -15.11 -2.64
CA SER A 53 -6.99 -16.35 -1.94
C SER A 53 -7.72 -16.46 -0.61
N GLY A 54 -8.38 -15.38 -0.17
CA GLY A 54 -8.96 -15.29 1.16
C GLY A 54 -7.92 -15.04 2.24
N ALA A 55 -6.75 -14.51 1.86
CA ALA A 55 -5.70 -14.16 2.81
C ALA A 55 -6.21 -13.14 3.84
N VAL A 56 -5.94 -13.41 5.12
CA VAL A 56 -6.22 -12.46 6.19
C VAL A 56 -5.16 -11.36 6.13
N LEU A 57 -5.59 -10.18 5.70
CA LEU A 57 -4.74 -9.00 5.60
C LEU A 57 -4.95 -8.07 6.78
N PRO A 58 -3.91 -7.34 7.21
CA PRO A 58 -4.08 -6.31 8.22
C PRO A 58 -5.09 -5.27 7.77
N THR A 59 -5.99 -4.94 8.67
CA THR A 59 -6.99 -3.90 8.47
C THR A 59 -6.37 -2.53 8.74
N PRO A 60 -7.01 -1.43 8.27
CA PRO A 60 -6.62 -0.08 8.68
C PRO A 60 -6.60 0.10 10.20
N ARG A 61 -7.46 -0.63 10.93
CA ARG A 61 -7.46 -0.60 12.40
C ARG A 61 -6.17 -1.19 12.97
N ASP A 62 -5.77 -2.36 12.48
CA ASP A 62 -4.54 -3.02 12.94
C ASP A 62 -3.32 -2.11 12.75
N LEU A 63 -3.25 -1.41 11.61
CA LEU A 63 -2.21 -0.40 11.37
C LEU A 63 -2.23 0.72 12.43
N ILE A 64 -3.38 1.34 12.65
CA ILE A 64 -3.51 2.47 13.58
C ILE A 64 -3.19 2.06 15.01
N ASP A 65 -3.63 0.87 15.42
CA ASP A 65 -3.41 0.39 16.78
C ASP A 65 -1.92 0.14 17.09
N THR A 66 -1.07 -0.09 16.09
CA THR A 66 0.38 -0.19 16.30
C THR A 66 1.07 1.14 16.62
N VAL A 67 0.52 2.27 16.16
CA VAL A 67 1.16 3.60 16.27
C VAL A 67 0.43 4.58 17.18
N ARG A 68 -0.83 4.27 17.54
CA ARG A 68 -1.73 5.15 18.31
C ARG A 68 -1.08 5.67 19.61
N ASP A 69 -0.55 4.77 20.43
CA ASP A 69 0.00 5.13 21.73
C ASP A 69 1.24 6.03 21.61
N LEU A 70 2.09 5.76 20.62
CA LEU A 70 3.28 6.58 20.32
C LEU A 70 2.87 8.01 19.95
N VAL A 71 1.91 8.15 19.05
CA VAL A 71 1.40 9.45 18.57
C VAL A 71 0.77 10.25 19.71
N LEU A 72 -0.11 9.62 20.50
CA LEU A 72 -0.80 10.28 21.62
C LEU A 72 0.19 10.71 22.70
N SER A 73 1.19 9.87 23.02
CA SER A 73 2.20 10.18 24.04
C SER A 73 3.05 11.41 23.73
N ARG A 74 3.07 11.88 22.47
CA ARG A 74 3.84 13.04 22.01
C ARG A 74 2.98 14.17 21.47
N ASN A 75 1.66 14.09 21.67
CA ASN A 75 0.69 15.08 21.21
C ASN A 75 0.89 15.41 19.71
N LEU A 76 1.06 14.35 18.90
CA LEU A 76 1.21 14.46 17.46
C LEU A 76 -0.14 14.21 16.77
N THR A 77 -0.35 14.86 15.64
CA THR A 77 -1.42 14.55 14.71
C THR A 77 -0.90 13.54 13.69
N LEU A 78 -1.53 12.38 13.60
CA LEU A 78 -1.17 11.33 12.65
C LEU A 78 -1.77 11.63 11.26
N ILE A 79 -0.93 11.57 10.24
CA ILE A 79 -1.31 11.62 8.83
C ILE A 79 -1.01 10.26 8.19
N ILE A 80 -1.99 9.75 7.45
CA ILE A 80 -1.87 8.53 6.63
C ILE A 80 -2.21 8.86 5.18
N GLU A 81 -1.54 8.20 4.24
CA GLU A 81 -1.68 8.44 2.79
C GLU A 81 -2.16 7.18 2.06
N PRO A 82 -3.38 6.69 2.34
CA PRO A 82 -3.88 5.48 1.70
C PRO A 82 -4.23 5.75 0.23
N GLY A 83 -3.65 4.95 -0.67
CA GLY A 83 -4.00 4.94 -2.09
C GLY A 83 -4.64 3.61 -2.49
N ARG A 84 -3.79 2.62 -2.71
CA ARG A 84 -4.18 1.27 -3.17
C ARG A 84 -5.26 0.63 -2.28
N SER A 85 -5.10 0.72 -0.96
CA SER A 85 -6.01 0.11 0.01
C SER A 85 -7.45 0.65 -0.03
N VAL A 86 -7.67 1.84 -0.61
CA VAL A 86 -9.00 2.45 -0.70
C VAL A 86 -9.66 2.16 -2.04
N ILE A 87 -8.93 2.35 -3.15
CA ILE A 87 -9.53 2.38 -4.49
C ILE A 87 -9.36 1.08 -5.28
N ALA A 88 -8.40 0.22 -4.94
CA ALA A 88 -8.02 -0.85 -5.86
C ALA A 88 -9.07 -1.97 -5.98
N ASN A 89 -9.81 -2.26 -4.91
CA ASN A 89 -10.82 -3.33 -4.90
C ASN A 89 -12.21 -2.86 -5.32
N THR A 90 -12.40 -1.57 -5.60
CA THR A 90 -13.69 -1.00 -6.01
C THR A 90 -13.87 -0.96 -7.51
N CYS A 91 -12.87 -1.40 -8.29
CA CYS A 91 -12.84 -1.24 -9.74
C CYS A 91 -12.54 -2.55 -10.45
N CYS A 92 -13.12 -2.72 -11.64
CA CYS A 92 -12.80 -3.80 -12.56
C CYS A 92 -12.64 -3.21 -13.97
N LEU A 93 -11.66 -3.71 -14.73
CA LEU A 93 -11.55 -3.41 -16.15
C LEU A 93 -12.31 -4.48 -16.94
N VAL A 94 -13.51 -4.13 -17.40
CA VAL A 94 -14.38 -5.04 -18.17
C VAL A 94 -13.97 -4.98 -19.64
N ASN A 95 -13.78 -6.15 -20.24
CA ASN A 95 -13.31 -6.30 -21.62
C ASN A 95 -14.18 -7.30 -22.39
N ARG A 96 -14.22 -7.16 -23.72
CA ARG A 96 -14.85 -8.12 -24.63
C ARG A 96 -13.81 -9.06 -25.22
N VAL A 97 -14.14 -10.35 -25.30
CA VAL A 97 -13.32 -11.32 -26.03
C VAL A 97 -13.47 -11.07 -27.52
N SER A 98 -12.36 -10.77 -28.19
CA SER A 98 -12.30 -10.57 -29.65
C SER A 98 -11.97 -11.86 -30.40
N GLY A 99 -11.28 -12.81 -29.75
CA GLY A 99 -11.00 -14.13 -30.33
C GLY A 99 -10.23 -15.06 -29.41
N VAL A 100 -10.16 -16.32 -29.81
CA VAL A 100 -9.37 -17.35 -29.12
C VAL A 100 -8.43 -18.00 -30.14
N LYS A 101 -7.14 -18.07 -29.81
CA LYS A 101 -6.12 -18.68 -30.67
C LYS A 101 -5.23 -19.64 -29.88
N THR A 102 -4.65 -20.62 -30.57
CA THR A 102 -3.67 -21.55 -30.01
C THR A 102 -2.39 -21.53 -30.86
N ASN A 103 -1.24 -21.69 -30.23
CA ASN A 103 0.04 -21.92 -30.92
C ASN A 103 0.50 -23.39 -30.81
N GLY A 104 -0.40 -24.30 -30.44
CA GLY A 104 -0.12 -25.72 -30.20
C GLY A 104 0.28 -26.04 -28.75
N THR A 105 0.91 -25.11 -28.03
CA THR A 105 1.35 -25.32 -26.62
C THR A 105 0.58 -24.47 -25.62
N LYS A 106 0.16 -23.27 -26.02
CA LYS A 106 -0.57 -22.31 -25.18
C LYS A 106 -1.83 -21.85 -25.89
N ASN A 107 -2.87 -21.65 -25.09
CA ASN A 107 -4.12 -21.03 -25.52
C ASN A 107 -4.09 -19.55 -25.13
N PHE A 108 -4.56 -18.69 -26.03
CA PHE A 108 -4.61 -17.26 -25.84
C PHE A 108 -6.05 -16.78 -26.02
N VAL A 109 -6.56 -16.09 -25.01
CA VAL A 109 -7.81 -15.32 -25.08
C VAL A 109 -7.42 -13.89 -25.43
N VAL A 110 -7.81 -13.44 -26.62
CA VAL A 110 -7.56 -12.08 -27.07
C VAL A 110 -8.77 -11.23 -26.67
N ILE A 111 -8.49 -10.13 -25.99
CA ILE A 111 -9.48 -9.14 -25.53
C ILE A 111 -9.23 -7.79 -26.23
N ASP A 112 -10.18 -6.87 -26.12
CA ASP A 112 -10.07 -5.49 -26.63
C ASP A 112 -9.18 -4.59 -25.77
N GLY A 113 -9.09 -4.83 -24.46
CA GLY A 113 -8.16 -4.13 -23.58
C GLY A 113 -6.70 -4.53 -23.78
N SER A 114 -5.80 -3.60 -23.47
CA SER A 114 -4.35 -3.75 -23.67
C SER A 114 -3.53 -3.20 -22.50
N MET A 115 -2.21 -3.30 -22.63
CA MET A 115 -1.24 -2.69 -21.71
C MET A 115 -1.31 -1.16 -21.70
N ALA A 116 -1.94 -0.52 -22.71
CA ALA A 116 -2.17 0.91 -22.70
C ALA A 116 -3.20 1.32 -21.63
N GLU A 117 -4.25 0.52 -21.44
CA GLU A 117 -5.29 0.76 -20.42
C GLU A 117 -4.89 0.22 -19.04
N LEU A 118 -4.23 -0.94 -18.98
CA LEU A 118 -3.81 -1.56 -17.72
C LEU A 118 -2.39 -2.11 -17.80
N ILE A 119 -1.42 -1.25 -17.50
CA ILE A 119 0.01 -1.54 -17.67
C ILE A 119 0.61 -2.46 -16.59
N ARG A 120 -0.05 -2.57 -15.42
CA ARG A 120 0.53 -3.21 -14.22
C ARG A 120 1.04 -4.65 -14.44
N PRO A 121 0.27 -5.57 -15.05
CA PRO A 121 0.74 -6.94 -15.27
C PRO A 121 1.99 -7.02 -16.15
N SER A 122 2.15 -6.10 -17.10
CA SER A 122 3.31 -6.08 -17.99
C SER A 122 4.58 -5.53 -17.32
N LEU A 123 4.44 -4.65 -16.32
CA LEU A 123 5.57 -4.03 -15.65
C LEU A 123 6.07 -4.80 -14.44
N TYR A 124 5.15 -5.40 -13.68
CA TYR A 124 5.48 -5.98 -12.37
C TYR A 124 5.55 -7.52 -12.37
N GLY A 125 5.14 -8.17 -13.46
CA GLY A 125 4.99 -9.63 -13.52
C GLY A 125 3.94 -10.14 -12.55
#